data_AF-A0A2S0RIT4-F1
#
_entry.id   AF-A0A2S0RIT4-F1
#
_cell.length_a   1.000
_cell.length_b   1.000
_cell.length_c   1.000
_cell.angle_alpha   90.00
_cell.angle_beta   90.00
_cell.angle_gamma   90.00
#
_symmetry.space_group_name_H-M   'P 1'
#
loop_
_entity.id
_entity.type
_entity.pdbx_description
1 polymer ?
#
loop_
_entity_poly.entity_id
_entity_poly.type
_entity_poly.pdbx_seq_one_letter_code
_entity_poly.pdbx_strand_id
1 'polypeptide(L)'
;MFIVLLTYGYSAYSQNSLSINLIHCKTDNDSNFGFDDITIYRNDSIYKTLSFKDFTYLENIESGIYKAKYKTFFGENVSKEIVIPNKEGNSSIYEMNLCIDIMSDSLAKRNLNLAFNRIENGEKINLKYTFSGCFNSGKDSLAIVKKKGNLYLIYKNRKRKIKRSELVFLINYEKELRSVLPVTFSSTGGGINTLEYNDEIYSLPEPSSFWSGFEYLKEKLRLK
;
A
#
# COMPACT_ATOMS: atom_id res chain seq x y z
N MET A 1 -0.87 -33.49 62.20
CA MET A 1 -1.31 -33.77 60.83
C MET A 1 -1.32 -32.44 60.08
N PHE A 2 -0.31 -32.19 59.24
CA PHE A 2 -0.20 -30.94 58.48
C PHE A 2 -0.91 -31.12 57.13
N ILE A 3 -1.99 -30.38 56.91
CA ILE A 3 -2.68 -30.31 55.62
C ILE A 3 -2.01 -29.20 54.81
N VAL A 4 -1.20 -29.60 53.83
CA VAL A 4 -0.62 -28.67 52.83
C VAL A 4 -1.70 -28.43 51.77
N LEU A 5 -2.33 -27.26 51.84
CA LEU A 5 -3.21 -26.74 50.79
C LEU A 5 -2.33 -26.26 49.62
N LEU A 6 -2.15 -27.13 48.62
CA LEU A 6 -1.65 -26.76 47.30
C LEU A 6 -2.74 -25.95 46.59
N THR A 7 -2.74 -24.63 46.80
CA THR A 7 -3.50 -23.73 45.94
C THR A 7 -2.81 -23.70 44.58
N TYR A 8 -3.29 -24.52 43.65
CA TYR A 8 -3.04 -24.32 42.22
C TYR A 8 -3.61 -22.95 41.85
N GLY A 9 -2.74 -21.95 41.80
CA GLY A 9 -3.07 -20.66 41.22
C GLY A 9 -3.33 -20.90 39.73
N TYR A 10 -4.60 -21.00 39.34
CA TYR A 10 -5.00 -20.80 37.97
C TYR A 10 -4.68 -19.34 37.63
N SER A 11 -3.49 -19.11 37.07
CA SER A 11 -3.18 -17.85 36.41
C SER A 11 -4.25 -17.66 35.34
N ALA A 12 -5.13 -16.68 35.54
CA ALA A 12 -6.12 -16.30 34.55
C ALA A 12 -5.36 -15.85 33.29
N TYR A 13 -5.30 -16.73 32.30
CA TYR A 13 -4.68 -16.41 31.02
C TYR A 13 -5.49 -15.28 30.37
N SER A 14 -4.80 -14.19 30.06
CA SER A 14 -5.37 -13.06 29.34
C SER A 14 -5.83 -13.53 27.95
N GLN A 15 -7.10 -13.33 27.62
CA GLN A 15 -7.68 -13.65 26.31
C GLN A 15 -7.51 -12.46 25.34
N ASN A 16 -6.29 -11.97 25.13
CA ASN A 16 -6.09 -10.93 24.13
C ASN A 16 -6.15 -11.52 22.74
N SER A 17 -6.54 -10.69 21.78
CA SER A 17 -6.42 -11.02 20.37
C SER A 17 -5.71 -9.91 19.61
N LEU A 18 -5.02 -10.27 18.53
CA LEU A 18 -4.39 -9.31 17.61
C LEU A 18 -4.97 -9.52 16.21
N SER A 19 -5.67 -8.51 15.73
CA SER A 19 -6.04 -8.37 14.32
C SER A 19 -4.91 -7.66 13.57
N ILE A 20 -4.48 -8.26 12.46
CA ILE A 20 -3.45 -7.72 11.58
C ILE A 20 -4.15 -7.36 10.28
N ASN A 21 -4.09 -6.10 9.86
CA ASN A 21 -4.77 -5.66 8.64
C ASN A 21 -3.72 -5.18 7.66
N LEU A 22 -3.78 -5.64 6.41
CA LEU A 22 -3.05 -5.00 5.32
C LEU A 22 -3.91 -3.90 4.74
N ILE A 23 -3.38 -2.69 4.73
CA ILE A 23 -4.13 -1.52 4.26
C ILE A 23 -3.32 -0.71 3.27
N HIS A 24 -4.02 -0.05 2.35
CA HIS A 24 -3.46 1.11 1.67
C HIS A 24 -3.47 2.28 2.64
N CYS A 25 -2.29 2.84 2.93
CA CYS A 25 -2.21 4.01 3.81
C CYS A 25 -2.43 5.33 3.06
N LYS A 26 -2.52 5.29 1.72
CA LYS A 26 -2.83 6.45 0.88
C LYS A 26 -4.30 6.57 0.51
N THR A 27 -5.04 5.46 0.47
CA THR A 27 -6.45 5.41 0.08
C THR A 27 -7.26 4.72 1.17
N ASP A 28 -8.51 5.12 1.38
CA ASP A 28 -9.41 4.48 2.37
C ASP A 28 -9.93 3.09 1.91
N ASN A 29 -9.18 2.41 1.04
CA ASN A 29 -9.57 1.12 0.50
C ASN A 29 -8.91 0.00 1.29
N ASP A 30 -9.74 -0.77 1.99
CA ASP A 30 -9.38 -2.08 2.48
C ASP A 30 -9.44 -3.07 1.32
N SER A 31 -8.34 -3.77 1.08
CA SER A 31 -8.34 -4.78 0.03
C SER A 31 -7.45 -5.96 0.39
N ASN A 32 -8.04 -7.14 0.26
CA ASN A 32 -7.39 -8.42 0.46
C ASN A 32 -6.57 -8.78 -0.80
N PHE A 33 -5.33 -8.31 -0.86
CA PHE A 33 -4.42 -8.65 -1.95
C PHE A 33 -3.60 -9.87 -1.64
N GLY A 34 -3.13 -10.60 -2.66
CA GLY A 34 -2.07 -11.59 -2.47
C GLY A 34 -0.80 -10.90 -1.98
N PHE A 35 -0.27 -11.32 -0.83
CA PHE A 35 0.98 -10.81 -0.25
C PHE A 35 1.94 -11.96 0.09
N ASP A 36 3.24 -11.64 0.11
CA ASP A 36 4.29 -12.50 0.65
C ASP A 36 4.10 -12.69 2.16
N ASP A 37 4.54 -13.83 2.70
CA ASP A 37 4.36 -14.17 4.12
C ASP A 37 4.74 -13.04 5.10
N ILE A 38 3.90 -12.84 6.12
CA ILE A 38 4.16 -11.91 7.23
C ILE A 38 4.74 -12.70 8.39
N THR A 39 5.95 -12.34 8.83
CA THR A 39 6.55 -12.96 10.02
C THR A 39 6.29 -12.11 11.26
N ILE A 40 5.61 -12.70 12.25
CA ILE A 40 5.32 -12.09 13.54
C ILE A 40 6.36 -12.55 14.56
N TYR A 41 6.94 -11.60 15.26
CA TYR A 41 7.88 -11.81 16.36
C TYR A 41 7.22 -11.38 17.66
N ARG A 42 7.53 -12.08 18.75
CA ARG A 42 7.23 -11.68 20.11
C ARG A 42 8.53 -11.65 20.91
N ASN A 43 8.87 -10.51 21.50
CA ASN A 43 10.11 -10.33 22.27
C ASN A 43 11.34 -10.91 21.53
N ASP A 44 11.50 -10.50 20.27
CA ASP A 44 12.59 -10.89 19.35
C ASP A 44 12.63 -12.37 18.88
N SER A 45 11.72 -13.23 19.36
CA SER A 45 11.56 -14.60 18.87
C SER A 45 10.43 -14.71 17.85
N ILE A 46 10.55 -15.59 16.85
CA ILE A 46 9.47 -15.85 15.89
C ILE A 46 8.28 -16.44 16.66
N TYR A 47 7.13 -15.77 16.57
CA TYR A 47 5.87 -16.21 17.14
C TYR A 47 5.06 -17.02 16.13
N LYS A 48 4.87 -16.47 14.93
CA LYS A 48 4.09 -17.09 13.85
C LYS A 48 4.47 -16.50 12.50
N THR A 49 4.34 -17.28 11.45
CA THR A 49 4.35 -16.79 10.07
C THR A 49 2.94 -16.92 9.51
N LEU A 50 2.42 -15.85 8.95
CA LEU A 50 1.10 -15.78 8.33
C LEU A 50 1.26 -15.78 6.82
N SER A 51 0.72 -16.80 6.17
CA SER A 51 0.58 -16.80 4.71
C SER A 51 -0.68 -16.04 4.30
N PHE A 52 -0.79 -15.67 3.03
CA PHE A 52 -1.98 -15.03 2.47
C PHE A 52 -3.29 -15.80 2.75
N LYS A 53 -3.22 -17.13 2.92
CA LYS A 53 -4.39 -17.97 3.20
C LYS A 53 -4.79 -17.99 4.68
N ASP A 54 -3.90 -17.56 5.56
CA ASP A 54 -4.14 -17.56 6.99
C ASP A 54 -4.93 -16.31 7.38
N PHE A 55 -5.99 -16.51 8.15
CA PHE A 55 -6.71 -15.40 8.76
C PHE A 55 -5.74 -14.57 9.59
N THR A 56 -5.78 -13.26 9.38
CA THR A 56 -4.90 -12.30 10.04
C THR A 56 -5.34 -11.99 11.48
N TYR A 57 -5.88 -12.99 12.17
CA TYR A 57 -6.39 -12.88 13.53
C TYR A 57 -5.70 -13.90 14.43
N LEU A 58 -5.07 -13.40 15.49
CA LEU A 58 -4.35 -14.21 16.48
C LEU A 58 -5.14 -14.16 17.79
N GLU A 59 -5.63 -15.30 18.25
CA GLU A 59 -6.35 -15.43 19.52
C GLU A 59 -5.41 -15.83 20.67
N ASN A 60 -5.84 -15.53 21.90
CA ASN A 60 -5.19 -15.94 23.13
C ASN A 60 -3.70 -15.53 23.21
N ILE A 61 -3.39 -14.34 22.72
CA ILE A 61 -2.02 -13.83 22.73
C ILE A 61 -1.67 -13.31 24.12
N GLU A 62 -0.45 -13.61 24.56
CA GLU A 62 0.05 -13.10 25.82
C GLU A 62 0.50 -11.63 25.70
N SER A 63 0.63 -10.95 26.83
CA SER A 63 1.23 -9.62 26.88
C SER A 63 2.68 -9.62 26.39
N GLY A 64 3.12 -8.48 25.85
CA GLY A 64 4.47 -8.31 25.32
C GLY A 64 4.53 -7.43 24.08
N ILE A 65 5.72 -7.33 23.50
CA ILE A 65 5.98 -6.56 22.29
C ILE A 65 5.88 -7.49 21.09
N TYR A 66 4.97 -7.16 20.17
CA TYR A 66 4.79 -7.87 18.91
C TYR A 66 5.30 -7.03 17.76
N LYS A 67 6.09 -7.64 16.88
CA LYS A 67 6.64 -7.00 15.68
C LYS A 67 6.28 -7.83 14.45
N ALA A 68 5.54 -7.24 13.51
CA ALA A 68 5.33 -7.83 12.19
C ALA A 68 6.44 -7.36 11.25
N LYS A 69 7.04 -8.29 10.51
CA LYS A 69 7.91 -8.02 9.37
C LYS A 69 7.23 -8.50 8.10
N TYR A 70 7.18 -7.64 7.09
CA TYR A 70 6.46 -7.88 5.84
C TYR A 70 7.10 -7.10 4.69
N LYS A 71 6.65 -7.38 3.46
CA LYS A 71 7.13 -6.72 2.25
C LYS A 71 6.06 -5.80 1.65
N THR A 72 6.43 -4.60 1.24
CA THR A 72 5.53 -3.67 0.54
C THR A 72 5.40 -4.01 -0.94
N PHE A 73 4.46 -3.38 -1.64
CA PHE A 73 4.28 -3.53 -3.09
C PHE A 73 5.48 -3.07 -3.92
N PHE A 74 6.38 -2.31 -3.29
CA PHE A 74 7.64 -1.86 -3.88
C PHE A 74 8.83 -2.75 -3.51
N GLY A 75 8.57 -3.88 -2.85
CA GLY A 75 9.57 -4.87 -2.49
C GLY A 75 10.37 -4.57 -1.24
N GLU A 76 9.95 -3.59 -0.43
CA GLU A 76 10.70 -3.16 0.74
C GLU A 76 10.31 -3.94 1.98
N ASN A 77 11.31 -4.39 2.74
CA ASN A 77 11.08 -5.03 4.02
C ASN A 77 10.80 -3.97 5.08
N VAL A 78 9.59 -3.99 5.63
CA VAL A 78 9.12 -3.05 6.65
C VAL A 78 8.75 -3.82 7.91
N SER A 79 8.86 -3.14 9.06
CA SER A 79 8.40 -3.68 10.33
C SER A 79 7.45 -2.73 11.05
N LYS A 80 6.40 -3.28 11.66
CA LYS A 80 5.46 -2.56 12.53
C LYS A 80 5.43 -3.22 13.90
N GLU A 81 5.42 -2.40 14.96
CA GLU A 81 5.41 -2.86 16.34
C GLU A 81 4.12 -2.44 17.06
N ILE A 82 3.64 -3.28 17.95
CA ILE A 82 2.55 -3.00 18.90
C ILE A 82 2.91 -3.59 20.27
N VAL A 83 2.45 -2.92 21.33
CA VAL A 83 2.59 -3.37 22.71
C VAL A 83 1.25 -3.88 23.22
N ILE A 84 1.21 -5.13 23.64
CA ILE A 84 0.04 -5.75 24.28
C ILE A 84 0.26 -5.66 25.80
N PRO A 85 -0.45 -4.75 26.51
CA PRO A 85 -0.25 -4.56 27.95
C PRO A 85 -0.73 -5.78 28.73
N ASN A 86 -0.11 -6.00 29.89
CA ASN A 86 -0.63 -6.95 30.86
C ASN A 86 -1.84 -6.31 31.57
N LYS A 87 -3.05 -6.72 31.17
CA LYS A 87 -4.30 -6.32 31.82
C LYS A 87 -4.96 -7.54 32.42
N GLU A 88 -5.06 -7.54 33.75
CA GLU A 88 -5.82 -8.56 34.47
C GLU A 88 -7.32 -8.40 34.18
N GLY A 89 -7.99 -9.52 33.90
CA GLY A 89 -9.46 -9.61 33.89
C GLY A 89 -10.21 -9.15 32.65
N ASN A 90 -9.57 -8.55 31.63
CA ASN A 90 -10.25 -8.12 30.40
C ASN A 90 -9.63 -8.71 29.13
N SER A 91 -10.47 -9.37 28.31
CA SER A 91 -10.16 -9.67 26.91
C SER A 91 -10.14 -8.36 26.12
N SER A 92 -9.15 -8.17 25.27
CA SER A 92 -9.03 -6.99 24.41
C SER A 92 -8.56 -7.39 23.03
N ILE A 93 -9.17 -6.79 22.01
CA ILE A 93 -8.73 -6.91 20.62
C ILE A 93 -7.82 -5.73 20.32
N TYR A 94 -6.61 -6.03 19.86
CA TYR A 94 -5.64 -5.05 19.40
C TYR A 94 -5.55 -5.11 17.87
N GLU A 95 -5.27 -3.97 17.25
CA GLU A 95 -5.19 -3.88 15.79
C GLU A 95 -3.81 -3.41 15.36
N MET A 96 -3.23 -4.11 14.39
CA MET A 96 -1.99 -3.75 13.73
C MET A 96 -2.24 -3.57 12.24
N ASN A 97 -2.32 -2.30 11.82
CA ASN A 97 -2.44 -1.95 10.41
C ASN A 97 -1.05 -1.84 9.77
N LEU A 98 -0.82 -2.65 8.76
CA LEU A 98 0.41 -2.74 7.97
C LEU A 98 0.20 -2.05 6.63
N CYS A 99 0.90 -0.93 6.43
CA CYS A 99 0.84 -0.17 5.19
C CYS A 99 1.62 -0.88 4.08
N ILE A 100 0.93 -1.27 3.01
CA ILE A 100 1.52 -2.00 1.87
C ILE A 100 2.02 -1.09 0.75
N ASP A 101 1.64 0.18 0.77
CA ASP A 101 1.88 1.22 -0.23
C ASP A 101 2.86 2.31 0.24
N ILE A 102 3.70 1.99 1.24
CA ILE A 102 4.81 2.84 1.64
C ILE A 102 6.04 2.54 0.79
N MET A 103 6.58 3.59 0.18
CA MET A 103 7.87 3.59 -0.51
C MET A 103 8.87 4.38 0.32
N SER A 104 10.06 3.84 0.59
CA SER A 104 11.11 4.52 1.32
C SER A 104 11.73 5.62 0.48
N ASP A 105 12.29 6.62 1.18
CA ASP A 105 13.09 7.67 0.56
C ASP A 105 14.25 7.11 -0.27
N SER A 106 14.83 5.98 0.16
CA SER A 106 15.97 5.39 -0.55
C SER A 106 15.55 4.88 -1.93
N LEU A 107 14.41 4.20 -2.03
CA LEU A 107 13.85 3.71 -3.28
C LEU A 107 13.34 4.88 -4.13
N ALA A 108 12.68 5.86 -3.51
CA ALA A 108 12.20 7.06 -4.17
C ALA A 108 13.32 7.95 -4.73
N LYS A 109 14.56 7.82 -4.23
CA LYS A 109 15.75 8.55 -4.67
C LYS A 109 16.62 7.77 -5.66
N ARG A 110 16.39 6.47 -5.87
CA ARG A 110 17.13 5.73 -6.91
C ARG A 110 16.86 6.42 -8.25
N ASN A 111 17.94 6.68 -8.98
CA ASN A 111 17.98 7.48 -10.20
C ASN A 111 16.90 7.06 -11.20
N LEU A 112 15.79 7.78 -11.18
CA LEU A 112 14.76 7.64 -12.18
C LEU A 112 14.87 8.86 -13.07
N ASN A 113 15.19 8.58 -14.33
CA ASN A 113 15.09 9.53 -15.43
C ASN A 113 13.60 9.85 -15.68
N LEU A 114 12.96 10.51 -14.72
CA LEU A 114 11.51 10.71 -14.68
C LEU A 114 11.08 11.66 -15.80
N ALA A 115 10.03 11.28 -16.52
CA ALA A 115 9.43 12.09 -17.57
C ALA A 115 9.03 13.48 -17.02
N PHE A 116 8.45 13.55 -15.82
CA PHE A 116 8.05 14.82 -15.22
C PHE A 116 9.22 15.75 -14.88
N ASN A 117 10.43 15.22 -14.71
CA ASN A 117 11.64 16.02 -14.50
C ASN A 117 12.29 16.47 -15.81
N ARG A 118 12.08 15.72 -16.90
CA ARG A 118 12.70 15.95 -18.19
C ARG A 118 11.88 16.76 -19.18
N ILE A 119 10.55 16.71 -19.07
CA ILE A 119 9.62 17.30 -20.04
C ILE A 119 10.06 18.71 -20.47
N GLU A 120 10.15 18.94 -21.77
CA GLU A 120 10.59 20.17 -22.42
C GLU A 120 9.42 20.98 -22.99
N ASN A 121 9.68 22.23 -23.37
CA ASN A 121 8.64 23.10 -23.93
C ASN A 121 8.09 22.53 -25.24
N GLY A 122 6.77 22.37 -25.32
CA GLY A 122 6.10 21.78 -26.48
C GLY A 122 5.80 20.29 -26.31
N GLU A 123 6.43 19.62 -25.35
CA GLU A 123 6.24 18.20 -25.10
C GLU A 123 5.01 17.90 -24.23
N LYS A 124 4.62 16.61 -24.26
CA LYS A 124 3.43 16.09 -23.60
C LYS A 124 3.73 14.73 -22.96
N ILE A 125 3.27 14.56 -21.72
CA ILE A 125 3.17 13.26 -21.05
C ILE A 125 1.69 12.86 -21.02
N ASN A 126 1.37 11.63 -21.41
CA ASN A 126 0.03 11.08 -21.27
C ASN A 126 0.02 10.05 -20.14
N LEU A 127 -0.92 10.18 -19.22
CA LEU A 127 -1.26 9.14 -18.25
C LEU A 127 -2.59 8.54 -18.67
N LYS A 128 -2.63 7.21 -18.82
CA LYS A 128 -3.83 6.48 -19.21
C LYS A 128 -4.11 5.40 -18.18
N TYR A 129 -5.39 5.16 -17.95
CA TYR A 129 -5.86 4.05 -17.16
C TYR A 129 -6.96 3.34 -17.92
N THR A 130 -6.88 2.02 -18.03
CA THR A 130 -7.94 1.19 -18.58
C THR A 130 -8.24 0.08 -17.60
N PHE A 131 -9.51 -0.17 -17.31
CA PHE A 131 -9.92 -1.27 -16.45
C PHE A 131 -10.97 -2.14 -17.12
N SER A 132 -11.00 -3.41 -16.73
CA SER A 132 -11.97 -4.39 -17.19
C SER A 132 -12.25 -5.40 -16.08
N GLY A 133 -13.50 -5.79 -15.94
CA GLY A 133 -13.96 -6.89 -15.10
C GLY A 133 -15.31 -7.39 -15.57
N CYS A 134 -15.87 -8.39 -14.88
CA CYS A 134 -17.08 -9.10 -15.32
C CYS A 134 -18.31 -8.18 -15.56
N PHE A 135 -18.42 -7.09 -14.80
CA PHE A 135 -19.62 -6.23 -14.80
C PHE A 135 -19.36 -4.80 -15.27
N ASN A 136 -18.10 -4.39 -15.37
CA ASN A 136 -17.76 -3.03 -15.75
C ASN A 136 -16.40 -2.97 -16.44
N SER A 137 -16.27 -2.06 -17.39
CA SER A 137 -15.01 -1.73 -18.02
C SER A 137 -14.99 -0.23 -18.33
N GLY A 138 -13.81 0.34 -18.40
CA GLY A 138 -13.69 1.76 -18.64
C GLY A 138 -12.27 2.18 -18.96
N LYS A 139 -12.15 3.42 -19.37
CA LYS A 139 -10.87 4.06 -19.64
C LYS A 139 -10.92 5.52 -19.25
N ASP A 140 -9.80 6.02 -18.80
CA ASP A 140 -9.63 7.42 -18.44
C ASP A 140 -8.20 7.86 -18.81
N SER A 141 -8.01 9.15 -19.00
CA SER A 141 -6.70 9.70 -19.33
C SER A 141 -6.58 11.17 -18.95
N LEU A 142 -5.38 11.55 -18.57
CA LEU A 142 -4.99 12.94 -18.40
C LEU A 142 -3.66 13.19 -19.12
N ALA A 143 -3.42 14.43 -19.49
CA ALA A 143 -2.19 14.82 -20.14
C ALA A 143 -1.53 16.01 -19.45
N ILE A 144 -0.21 15.98 -19.36
CA ILE A 144 0.60 17.09 -18.87
C ILE A 144 1.39 17.66 -20.04
N VAL A 145 1.25 18.96 -20.30
CA VAL A 145 1.94 19.67 -21.39
C VAL A 145 2.77 20.79 -20.82
N LYS A 146 4.03 20.93 -21.26
CA LYS A 146 4.86 22.09 -20.90
C LYS A 146 4.81 23.13 -22.00
N LYS A 147 4.50 24.38 -21.66
CA LYS A 147 4.45 25.52 -22.60
C LYS A 147 5.02 26.76 -21.93
N LYS A 148 6.03 27.37 -22.57
CA LYS A 148 6.69 28.59 -22.07
C LYS A 148 7.12 28.46 -20.60
N GLY A 149 7.78 27.35 -20.25
CA GLY A 149 8.28 27.05 -18.90
C GLY A 149 7.22 26.62 -17.89
N ASN A 150 5.94 26.62 -18.24
CA ASN A 150 4.84 26.28 -17.33
C ASN A 150 4.22 24.92 -17.70
N LEU A 151 3.87 24.13 -16.68
CA LEU A 151 3.15 22.87 -16.85
C LEU A 151 1.64 23.09 -16.79
N TYR A 152 0.92 22.41 -17.68
CA TYR A 152 -0.52 22.45 -17.78
C TYR A 152 -1.10 21.04 -17.77
N LEU A 153 -2.11 20.82 -16.94
CA LEU A 153 -2.91 19.61 -16.91
C LEU A 153 -4.09 19.77 -17.87
N ILE A 154 -4.31 18.74 -18.69
CA ILE A 154 -5.43 18.61 -19.61
C ILE A 154 -6.22 17.36 -19.23
N TYR A 155 -7.49 17.52 -18.91
CA TYR A 155 -8.39 16.43 -18.52
C TYR A 155 -9.82 16.78 -18.95
N LYS A 156 -10.51 15.85 -19.63
CA LYS A 156 -11.88 16.06 -20.17
C LYS A 156 -12.05 17.41 -20.88
N ASN A 157 -11.15 17.74 -21.80
CA ASN A 157 -11.08 19.02 -22.55
C ASN A 157 -10.89 20.30 -21.71
N ARG A 158 -10.65 20.18 -20.40
CA ARG A 158 -10.32 21.31 -19.53
C ARG A 158 -8.81 21.41 -19.37
N LYS A 159 -8.29 22.63 -19.49
CA LYS A 159 -6.87 22.93 -19.31
C LYS A 159 -6.68 23.85 -18.11
N ARG A 160 -5.76 23.50 -17.22
CA ARG A 160 -5.35 24.36 -16.09
C ARG A 160 -3.86 24.28 -15.84
N LYS A 161 -3.28 25.35 -15.28
CA LYS A 161 -1.89 25.35 -14.84
C LYS A 161 -1.72 24.42 -13.63
N ILE A 162 -0.60 23.71 -13.56
CA ILE A 162 -0.25 22.81 -12.45
C ILE A 162 0.41 23.63 -11.33
N LYS A 163 -0.01 23.40 -10.09
CA LYS A 163 0.63 23.97 -8.90
C LYS A 163 1.88 23.16 -8.53
N ARG A 164 2.84 23.81 -7.86
CA ARG A 164 4.06 23.12 -7.41
C ARG A 164 3.77 21.92 -6.51
N SER A 165 2.76 22.01 -5.64
CA SER A 165 2.32 20.89 -4.80
C SER A 165 1.73 19.73 -5.61
N GLU A 166 1.06 20.01 -6.73
CA GLU A 166 0.48 18.98 -7.60
C GLU A 166 1.54 18.25 -8.42
N LEU A 167 2.64 18.95 -8.78
CA LEU A 167 3.77 18.33 -9.46
C LEU A 167 4.41 17.22 -8.60
N VAL A 168 4.41 17.38 -7.27
CA VAL A 168 4.92 16.34 -6.36
C VAL A 168 4.10 15.05 -6.49
N PHE A 169 2.76 15.13 -6.61
CA PHE A 169 1.92 13.95 -6.79
C PHE A 169 2.17 13.26 -8.14
N LEU A 170 2.38 14.03 -9.22
CA LEU A 170 2.72 13.47 -10.54
C LEU A 170 4.06 12.75 -10.54
N ILE A 171 5.08 13.36 -9.92
CA ILE A 171 6.40 12.77 -9.76
C ILE A 171 6.31 11.48 -8.92
N ASN A 172 5.57 11.50 -7.81
CA ASN A 172 5.40 10.32 -6.96
C ASN A 172 4.65 9.20 -7.69
N TYR A 173 3.59 9.52 -8.44
CA TYR A 173 2.89 8.57 -9.28
C TYR A 173 3.84 7.87 -10.26
N GLU A 174 4.69 8.63 -10.96
CA GLU A 174 5.65 8.03 -11.90
C GLU A 174 6.68 7.15 -11.19
N LYS A 175 7.18 7.57 -10.02
CA LYS A 175 8.12 6.77 -9.22
C LYS A 175 7.50 5.45 -8.81
N GLU A 176 6.28 5.50 -8.29
CA GLU A 176 5.53 4.32 -7.87
C GLU A 176 5.25 3.40 -9.05
N LEU A 177 4.72 3.93 -10.15
CA LEU A 177 4.44 3.16 -11.38
C LEU A 177 5.66 2.35 -11.86
N ARG A 178 6.86 2.93 -11.76
CA ARG A 178 8.12 2.30 -12.16
C ARG A 178 8.71 1.34 -11.11
N SER A 179 8.17 1.34 -9.88
CA SER A 179 8.73 0.61 -8.74
C SER A 179 7.82 -0.49 -8.20
N VAL A 180 6.53 -0.51 -8.56
CA VAL A 180 5.62 -1.59 -8.19
C VAL A 180 6.15 -2.91 -8.75
N LEU A 181 6.28 -3.91 -7.87
CA LEU A 181 6.69 -5.25 -8.27
C LEU A 181 5.57 -5.96 -9.04
N PRO A 182 5.91 -6.78 -10.05
CA PRO A 182 4.94 -7.69 -10.65
C PRO A 182 4.31 -8.60 -9.60
N VAL A 183 3.00 -8.77 -9.66
CA VAL A 183 2.26 -9.69 -8.80
C VAL A 183 2.00 -11.01 -9.52
N THR A 184 1.94 -12.10 -8.76
CA THR A 184 1.78 -13.47 -9.30
C THR A 184 0.36 -14.02 -9.20
N PHE A 185 -0.57 -13.27 -8.59
CA PHE A 185 -1.97 -13.68 -8.48
C PHE A 185 -2.82 -13.15 -9.64
N SER A 186 -3.87 -13.89 -9.98
CA SER A 186 -4.84 -13.50 -11.01
C SER A 186 -6.14 -13.01 -10.39
N SER A 187 -6.83 -12.13 -11.10
CA SER A 187 -8.19 -11.70 -10.76
C SER A 187 -9.07 -11.66 -12.02
N THR A 188 -10.37 -11.79 -11.83
CA THR A 188 -11.38 -11.60 -12.89
C THR A 188 -11.57 -10.13 -13.27
N GLY A 189 -11.02 -9.20 -12.48
CA GLY A 189 -10.94 -7.78 -12.80
C GLY A 189 -9.49 -7.28 -12.76
N GLY A 190 -9.18 -6.26 -13.55
CA GLY A 190 -7.86 -5.66 -13.59
C GLY A 190 -7.84 -4.30 -14.26
N GLY A 191 -6.73 -3.60 -14.06
CA GLY A 191 -6.41 -2.31 -14.64
C GLY A 191 -5.07 -2.34 -15.35
N ILE A 192 -4.83 -1.37 -16.22
CA ILE A 192 -3.52 -1.08 -16.80
C ILE A 192 -3.29 0.41 -16.64
N ASN A 193 -2.24 0.75 -15.90
CA ASN A 193 -1.71 2.11 -15.82
C ASN A 193 -0.65 2.28 -16.89
N THR A 194 -0.76 3.33 -17.69
CA THR A 194 0.24 3.65 -18.72
C THR A 194 0.72 5.09 -18.59
N LEU A 195 2.03 5.27 -18.61
CA LEU A 195 2.69 6.55 -18.81
C LEU A 195 3.38 6.55 -20.17
N GLU A 196 3.06 7.53 -21.01
CA GLU A 196 3.67 7.73 -22.32
C GLU A 196 4.37 9.09 -22.36
N TYR A 197 5.64 9.10 -22.75
CA TYR A 197 6.43 10.30 -22.93
C TYR A 197 7.43 10.11 -24.07
N ASN A 198 7.27 10.89 -25.15
CA ASN A 198 7.99 10.69 -26.42
C ASN A 198 7.86 9.22 -26.88
N ASP A 199 8.97 8.52 -27.11
CA ASP A 199 8.98 7.10 -27.49
C ASP A 199 8.99 6.13 -26.29
N GLU A 200 8.98 6.65 -25.05
CA GLU A 200 8.97 5.83 -23.84
C GLU A 200 7.53 5.52 -23.40
N ILE A 201 7.24 4.23 -23.21
CA ILE A 201 5.97 3.74 -22.67
C ILE A 201 6.25 2.85 -21.46
N TYR A 202 5.68 3.22 -20.31
CA TYR A 202 5.68 2.40 -19.10
C TYR A 202 4.27 1.94 -18.81
N SER A 203 4.06 0.63 -18.77
CA SER A 203 2.76 0.03 -18.49
C SER A 203 2.86 -0.90 -17.28
N LEU A 204 1.90 -0.76 -16.37
CA LEU A 204 1.73 -1.63 -15.20
C LEU A 204 0.32 -2.24 -15.24
N PRO A 205 0.22 -3.52 -15.63
CA PRO A 205 -0.99 -4.30 -15.38
C PRO A 205 -1.16 -4.51 -13.87
N GLU A 206 -2.35 -4.22 -13.35
CA GLU A 206 -2.70 -4.43 -11.94
C GLU A 206 -3.97 -5.29 -11.83
N PRO A 207 -3.90 -6.52 -11.29
CA PRO A 207 -5.10 -7.28 -10.97
C PRO A 207 -5.87 -6.59 -9.83
N SER A 208 -7.20 -6.56 -9.92
CA SER A 208 -8.10 -5.97 -8.91
C SER A 208 -7.73 -4.55 -8.43
N SER A 209 -7.17 -3.71 -9.29
CA SER A 209 -6.72 -2.35 -8.90
C SER A 209 -5.71 -2.37 -7.73
N PHE A 210 -4.83 -3.37 -7.73
CA PHE A 210 -3.86 -3.64 -6.66
C PHE A 210 -3.09 -2.41 -6.16
N TRP A 211 -2.68 -1.50 -7.03
CA TRP A 211 -1.94 -0.31 -6.64
C TRP A 211 -2.86 0.91 -6.53
N SER A 212 -3.91 1.00 -7.36
CA SER A 212 -4.89 2.10 -7.37
C SER A 212 -4.27 3.50 -7.58
N GLY A 213 -3.06 3.58 -8.15
CA GLY A 213 -2.30 4.81 -8.25
C GLY A 213 -2.96 5.91 -9.09
N PHE A 214 -3.67 5.56 -10.17
CA PHE A 214 -4.28 6.56 -11.04
C PHE A 214 -5.49 7.23 -10.39
N GLU A 215 -6.31 6.47 -9.67
CA GLU A 215 -7.45 7.02 -8.93
C GLU A 215 -6.97 7.89 -7.76
N TYR A 216 -5.95 7.44 -7.02
CA TYR A 216 -5.30 8.28 -6.00
C TYR A 216 -4.76 9.59 -6.59
N LEU A 217 -4.08 9.52 -7.74
CA LEU A 217 -3.57 10.70 -8.42
C LEU A 217 -4.71 11.65 -8.82
N LYS A 218 -5.80 11.15 -9.39
CA LYS A 218 -6.98 11.95 -9.75
C LYS A 218 -7.57 12.66 -8.54
N GLU A 219 -7.70 11.97 -7.42
CA GLU A 219 -8.17 12.55 -6.16
C GLU A 219 -7.26 13.71 -5.71
N LYS A 220 -5.93 13.50 -5.67
CA LYS A 220 -4.97 14.56 -5.27
C LYS A 220 -4.92 15.72 -6.25
N LEU A 221 -5.21 15.48 -7.52
CA LEU A 221 -5.36 16.51 -8.56
C LEU A 221 -6.77 17.13 -8.63
N ARG A 222 -7.69 16.69 -7.76
CA ARG A 222 -9.09 17.16 -7.67
C ARG A 222 -9.84 17.01 -9.00
N LEU A 223 -9.63 15.90 -9.68
CA LEU A 223 -10.29 15.57 -10.94
C LEU A 223 -11.55 14.74 -10.67
N LYS A 224 -12.67 15.12 -11.30
CA LYS A 224 -13.96 14.42 -11.24
C LYS A 224 -14.30 13.83 -12.60
#